data_AF-A3MUE5-F1
#
_entry.id   AF-A3MUE5-F1
#
_cell.length_a   1.000
_cell.length_b   1.000
_cell.length_c   1.000
_cell.angle_alpha   90.00
_cell.angle_beta   90.00
_cell.angle_gamma   90.00
#
_symmetry.space_group_name_H-M   'P 1'
#
loop_
_entity.id
_entity.type
_entity.pdbx_description
1 polymer ?
#
loop_
_entity_poly.entity_id
_entity_poly.type
_entity_poly.pdbx_seq_one_letter_code
_entity_poly.pdbx_strand_id
1 'polypeptide(L)'
;MEGGKPIGENVVAAVTKTLDKLYKEPLAQLEALINATGLPVYKDPKTGALLWVDVRELRLRFTLSVNKIAKFVEGLAEGKLFYTQCKRCGAKYFPPQADCPKCKSSDMEWREVTPEGELLTWTVINVKPASFSYHGDYVVGIVRMADGFNITAWVEADPKTLRPGMKMRLVVGRRPGENYITYWFRPQI
;
A
#
# COMPACT_ATOMS: atom_id res chain seq x y z
N MET A 1 27.77 -18.50 23.02
CA MET A 1 26.30 -18.28 22.97
C MET A 1 25.95 -18.04 21.52
N GLU A 2 25.49 -19.10 20.87
CA GLU A 2 25.39 -19.23 19.42
C GLU A 2 24.20 -18.45 18.86
N GLY A 3 24.41 -17.86 17.68
CA GLY A 3 23.47 -16.99 16.99
C GLY A 3 22.25 -17.73 16.46
N GLY A 4 21.07 -17.20 16.76
CA GLY A 4 19.81 -17.62 16.15
C GLY A 4 19.78 -17.29 14.66
N LYS A 5 19.80 -18.33 13.83
CA LYS A 5 19.58 -18.26 12.38
C LYS A 5 18.15 -17.81 12.10
N PRO A 6 17.88 -16.90 11.14
CA PRO A 6 16.55 -16.37 10.91
C PRO A 6 15.66 -17.47 10.30
N ILE A 7 14.51 -17.74 10.93
CA ILE A 7 13.54 -18.78 10.56
C ILE A 7 12.74 -18.43 9.27
N GLY A 8 13.06 -17.34 8.56
CA GLY A 8 12.14 -16.71 7.60
C GLY A 8 12.25 -17.11 6.13
N GLU A 9 13.45 -17.26 5.57
CA GLU A 9 13.60 -17.33 4.10
C GLU A 9 13.11 -18.66 3.50
N ASN A 10 13.36 -19.77 4.19
CA ASN A 10 13.01 -21.10 3.68
C ASN A 10 11.50 -21.37 3.75
N VAL A 11 10.82 -20.80 4.75
CA VAL A 11 9.36 -20.91 4.90
C VAL A 11 8.66 -20.01 3.88
N VAL A 12 9.10 -18.77 3.68
CA VAL A 12 8.52 -17.88 2.66
C VAL A 12 8.72 -18.44 1.25
N ALA A 13 9.89 -19.00 0.94
CA ALA A 13 10.13 -19.68 -0.34
C ALA A 13 9.24 -20.92 -0.49
N ALA A 14 9.10 -21.74 0.55
CA ALA A 14 8.23 -22.93 0.54
C ALA A 14 6.75 -22.56 0.39
N VAL A 15 6.28 -21.52 1.10
CA VAL A 15 4.90 -21.03 1.01
C VAL A 15 4.63 -20.41 -0.36
N THR A 16 5.53 -19.56 -0.88
CA THR A 16 5.40 -19.00 -2.23
C THR A 16 5.38 -20.11 -3.28
N LYS A 17 6.26 -21.10 -3.17
CA LYS A 17 6.28 -22.27 -4.06
C LYS A 17 4.99 -23.09 -3.95
N THR A 18 4.44 -23.23 -2.74
CA THR A 18 3.18 -23.94 -2.49
C THR A 18 1.98 -23.16 -3.03
N LEU A 19 1.94 -21.84 -2.88
CA LEU A 19 0.89 -20.99 -3.43
C LEU A 19 0.97 -20.94 -4.96
N ASP A 20 2.17 -20.79 -5.53
CA ASP A 20 2.37 -20.91 -6.98
C ASP A 20 1.91 -22.28 -7.49
N LYS A 21 2.21 -23.35 -6.75
CA LYS A 21 1.70 -24.68 -7.07
C LYS A 21 0.18 -24.77 -7.00
N LEU A 22 -0.43 -24.20 -5.95
CA LEU A 22 -1.87 -24.23 -5.71
C LEU A 22 -2.67 -23.37 -6.70
N TYR A 23 -2.10 -22.28 -7.21
CA TYR A 23 -2.81 -21.35 -8.10
C TYR A 23 -2.39 -21.50 -9.56
N LYS A 24 -1.09 -21.58 -9.88
CA LYS A 24 -0.63 -21.62 -11.28
C LYS A 24 -0.79 -22.99 -11.92
N GLU A 25 -0.55 -24.09 -11.21
CA GLU A 25 -0.71 -25.42 -11.82
C GLU A 25 -2.17 -25.71 -12.18
N PRO A 26 -3.18 -25.44 -11.31
CA PRO A 26 -4.57 -25.62 -11.69
C PRO A 26 -5.01 -24.67 -12.80
N LEU A 27 -4.55 -23.42 -12.81
CA LEU A 27 -4.84 -22.48 -13.91
C LEU A 27 -4.26 -22.97 -15.24
N ALA A 28 -3.01 -23.43 -15.27
CA ALA A 28 -2.39 -23.96 -16.49
C ALA A 28 -3.04 -25.28 -16.95
N GLN A 29 -3.41 -26.16 -16.01
CA GLN A 29 -4.14 -27.40 -16.32
C GLN A 29 -5.53 -27.09 -16.88
N LEU A 30 -6.18 -26.08 -16.35
CA LEU A 30 -7.49 -25.61 -16.77
C LEU A 30 -7.44 -24.96 -18.16
N GLU A 31 -6.44 -24.12 -18.42
CA GLU A 31 -6.16 -23.58 -19.75
C GLU A 31 -5.88 -24.69 -20.76
N ALA A 32 -5.10 -25.71 -20.40
CA ALA A 32 -4.85 -26.88 -21.24
C ALA A 32 -6.13 -27.69 -21.50
N LEU A 33 -6.98 -27.87 -20.49
CA LEU A 33 -8.29 -28.53 -20.60
C LEU A 33 -9.25 -27.74 -21.50
N ILE A 34 -9.29 -26.41 -21.35
CA ILE A 34 -10.05 -25.51 -22.22
C ILE A 34 -9.59 -25.64 -23.67
N ASN A 35 -8.27 -25.61 -23.90
CA ASN A 35 -7.69 -25.73 -25.23
C ASN A 35 -7.96 -27.10 -25.87
N ALA A 36 -7.98 -28.19 -25.08
CA ALA A 36 -8.21 -29.54 -25.57
C ALA A 36 -9.69 -29.87 -25.80
N THR A 37 -10.59 -29.36 -24.95
CA THR A 37 -12.03 -29.68 -25.00
C THR A 37 -12.86 -28.61 -25.72
N GLY A 38 -12.31 -27.41 -25.89
CA GLY A 38 -13.02 -26.23 -26.40
C GLY A 38 -14.03 -25.63 -25.42
N LEU A 39 -14.11 -26.15 -24.19
CA LEU A 39 -15.10 -25.75 -23.18
C LEU A 39 -14.43 -25.42 -21.84
N PRO A 40 -14.77 -24.30 -21.19
CA PRO A 40 -14.24 -23.95 -19.88
C PRO A 40 -15.01 -24.63 -18.75
N VAL A 41 -14.97 -25.96 -18.74
CA VAL A 41 -15.67 -26.79 -17.76
C VAL A 41 -14.70 -27.82 -17.18
N TYR A 42 -14.62 -27.92 -15.86
CA TYR A 42 -13.92 -29.00 -15.17
C TYR A 42 -14.87 -29.79 -14.27
N LYS A 43 -14.53 -31.05 -14.00
CA LYS A 43 -15.31 -31.91 -13.10
C LYS A 43 -14.78 -31.76 -11.68
N ASP A 44 -15.65 -31.38 -10.74
CA ASP A 44 -15.31 -31.31 -9.32
C ASP A 44 -14.87 -32.70 -8.82
N PRO A 45 -13.63 -32.85 -8.30
CA PRO A 45 -13.14 -34.14 -7.79
C PRO A 45 -13.97 -34.71 -6.63
N LYS A 46 -14.65 -33.86 -5.84
CA LYS A 46 -15.41 -34.27 -4.66
C LYS A 46 -16.85 -34.63 -4.98
N THR A 47 -17.50 -33.84 -5.83
CA THR A 47 -18.95 -33.98 -6.10
C THR A 47 -19.25 -34.57 -7.48
N GLY A 48 -18.27 -34.58 -8.39
CA GLY A 48 -18.45 -35.00 -9.77
C GLY A 48 -19.26 -34.01 -10.62
N ALA A 49 -19.65 -32.86 -10.07
CA ALA A 49 -20.38 -31.82 -10.79
C ALA A 49 -19.50 -31.17 -11.86
N LEU A 50 -20.11 -30.79 -12.99
CA LEU A 50 -19.46 -29.97 -14.00
C LEU A 50 -19.48 -28.51 -13.54
N LEU A 51 -18.30 -27.92 -13.34
CA LEU A 51 -18.12 -26.55 -12.92
C LEU A 51 -17.57 -25.72 -14.08
N TRP A 52 -18.30 -24.65 -14.43
CA TRP A 52 -17.86 -23.67 -15.40
C TRP A 52 -16.78 -22.78 -14.78
N VAL A 53 -15.67 -22.62 -15.49
CA VAL A 53 -14.64 -21.64 -15.12
C VAL A 53 -14.84 -20.40 -15.95
N ASP A 54 -15.08 -19.29 -15.26
CA ASP A 54 -15.07 -18.01 -15.91
C ASP A 54 -13.65 -17.66 -16.36
N VAL A 55 -13.41 -17.69 -17.67
CA VAL A 55 -12.14 -17.31 -18.31
C VAL A 55 -11.98 -15.80 -18.46
N ARG A 56 -12.97 -15.00 -18.04
CA ARG A 56 -12.91 -13.54 -18.15
C ARG A 56 -12.01 -12.98 -17.06
N GLU A 57 -10.93 -12.30 -17.46
CA GLU A 57 -10.22 -11.39 -16.57
C GLU A 57 -11.11 -10.17 -16.26
N LEU A 58 -11.67 -10.10 -15.06
CA LEU A 58 -12.39 -8.91 -14.61
C LEU A 58 -11.41 -7.80 -14.24
N ARG A 59 -11.04 -6.96 -15.22
CA ARG A 59 -10.24 -5.75 -14.95
C ARG A 59 -11.11 -4.66 -14.35
N LEU A 60 -11.16 -4.62 -13.02
CA LEU A 60 -11.86 -3.59 -12.28
C LEU A 60 -11.14 -2.23 -12.42
N ARG A 61 -11.80 -1.27 -13.07
CA ARG A 61 -11.40 0.14 -13.09
C ARG A 61 -12.50 0.94 -12.40
N PHE A 62 -12.17 1.56 -11.27
CA PHE A 62 -13.12 2.39 -10.53
C PHE A 62 -12.86 3.86 -10.81
N THR A 63 -13.94 4.60 -11.08
CA THR A 63 -13.91 6.07 -11.11
C THR A 63 -14.45 6.57 -9.78
N LEU A 64 -13.56 7.01 -8.90
CA LEU A 64 -13.93 7.58 -7.60
C LEU A 64 -13.86 9.09 -7.68
N SER A 65 -14.94 9.78 -7.27
CA SER A 65 -14.92 11.24 -7.17
C SER A 65 -14.06 11.67 -5.98
N VAL A 66 -13.05 12.50 -6.26
CA VAL A 66 -12.16 13.10 -5.25
C VAL A 66 -12.47 14.59 -5.02
N ASN A 67 -13.62 15.09 -5.48
CA ASN A 67 -13.94 16.52 -5.47
C ASN A 67 -13.84 17.16 -4.07
N LYS A 68 -14.33 16.46 -3.04
CA LYS A 68 -14.28 16.93 -1.64
C LYS A 68 -12.85 17.06 -1.09
N ILE A 69 -11.87 16.43 -1.73
CA ILE A 69 -10.44 16.48 -1.38
C ILE A 69 -9.57 16.96 -2.54
N ALA A 70 -10.13 17.69 -3.51
CA ALA A 70 -9.41 18.10 -4.73
C ALA A 70 -8.07 18.79 -4.43
N LYS A 71 -8.07 19.70 -3.44
CA LYS A 71 -6.86 20.41 -2.99
C LYS A 71 -5.72 19.49 -2.52
N PHE A 72 -6.04 18.31 -2.00
CA PHE A 72 -5.01 17.31 -1.67
C PHE A 72 -4.32 16.79 -2.93
N VAL A 73 -5.11 16.43 -3.94
CA VAL A 73 -4.62 15.85 -5.20
C VAL A 73 -3.90 16.90 -6.04
N GLU A 74 -4.45 18.10 -6.12
CA GLU A 74 -3.82 19.25 -6.79
C GLU A 74 -2.51 19.63 -6.09
N GLY A 75 -2.51 19.67 -4.75
CA GLY A 75 -1.31 19.90 -3.97
C GLY A 75 -0.20 18.89 -4.25
N LEU A 76 -0.53 17.60 -4.36
CA LEU A 76 0.44 16.57 -4.75
C LEU A 76 1.10 16.88 -6.10
N ALA A 77 0.31 17.33 -7.09
CA ALA A 77 0.83 17.72 -8.40
C ALA A 77 1.81 18.92 -8.33
N GLU A 78 1.63 19.79 -7.34
CA GLU A 78 2.53 20.92 -7.03
C GLU A 78 3.72 20.53 -6.13
N GLY A 79 3.87 19.26 -5.76
CA GLY A 79 4.92 18.82 -4.84
C GLY A 79 4.66 19.16 -3.37
N LYS A 80 3.40 19.45 -3.02
CA LYS A 80 2.96 19.79 -1.67
C LYS A 80 2.05 18.69 -1.11
N LEU A 81 2.01 18.56 0.21
CA LEU A 81 1.08 17.67 0.89
C LEU A 81 0.20 18.49 1.83
N PHE A 82 -1.11 18.28 1.79
CA PHE A 82 -2.05 19.02 2.63
C PHE A 82 -2.76 18.13 3.65
N TYR A 83 -3.16 18.74 4.75
CA TYR A 83 -4.07 18.20 5.76
C TYR A 83 -5.22 19.19 6.01
N THR A 84 -6.23 18.75 6.75
CA THR A 84 -7.36 19.60 7.14
C THR A 84 -7.41 19.78 8.64
N GLN A 85 -7.70 21.00 9.09
CA GLN A 85 -7.99 21.32 10.49
C GLN A 85 -9.43 21.84 10.60
N CYS A 86 -10.18 21.39 11.60
CA CYS A 86 -11.52 21.90 11.87
C CYS A 86 -11.42 23.28 12.51
N LYS A 87 -12.03 24.31 11.92
CA LYS A 87 -12.00 25.67 12.48
C LYS A 87 -12.79 25.79 13.78
N ARG A 88 -13.81 24.93 13.97
CA ARG A 88 -14.68 24.96 15.16
C ARG A 88 -14.02 24.34 16.39
N CYS A 89 -13.34 23.19 16.24
CA CYS A 89 -12.82 22.44 17.39
C CYS A 89 -11.30 22.18 17.36
N GLY A 90 -10.60 22.71 16.35
CA GLY A 90 -9.14 22.61 16.21
C GLY A 90 -8.60 21.22 15.86
N ALA A 91 -9.46 20.21 15.65
CA ALA A 91 -9.01 18.85 15.35
C ALA A 91 -8.37 18.80 13.96
N LYS A 92 -7.17 18.19 13.87
CA LYS A 92 -6.39 18.03 12.64
C LYS A 92 -6.54 16.60 12.11
N TYR A 93 -6.63 16.46 10.79
CA TYR A 93 -6.82 15.17 10.13
C TYR A 93 -5.89 15.00 8.94
N PHE A 94 -5.18 13.87 8.96
CA PHE A 94 -4.48 13.31 7.82
C PHE A 94 -4.82 11.80 7.75
N PRO A 95 -5.31 11.26 6.61
CA PRO A 95 -5.65 11.99 5.38
C PRO A 95 -6.73 13.08 5.59
N PRO A 96 -6.77 14.11 4.73
CA PRO A 96 -7.74 15.19 4.80
C PRO A 96 -9.19 14.70 4.91
N GLN A 97 -9.99 15.40 5.71
CA GLN A 97 -11.42 15.16 5.88
C GLN A 97 -12.20 16.41 5.49
N ALA A 98 -13.21 16.26 4.63
CA ALA A 98 -14.07 17.37 4.24
C ALA A 98 -15.05 17.80 5.34
N ASP A 99 -15.40 16.87 6.23
CA ASP A 99 -16.32 17.07 7.33
C ASP A 99 -15.66 16.55 8.62
N CYS A 100 -15.69 17.32 9.71
CA CYS A 100 -15.03 16.95 10.96
C CYS A 100 -15.73 15.76 11.64
N PRO A 101 -15.07 14.60 11.81
CA PRO A 101 -15.69 13.45 12.48
C PRO A 101 -16.04 13.73 13.95
N LYS A 102 -15.31 14.63 14.63
CA LYS A 102 -15.47 14.94 16.05
C LYS A 102 -16.70 15.81 16.33
N CYS A 103 -16.88 16.93 15.61
CA CYS A 103 -17.96 17.89 15.90
C CYS A 103 -18.95 18.07 14.75
N LYS A 104 -18.84 17.28 13.67
CA LYS A 104 -19.72 17.26 12.49
C LYS A 104 -19.79 18.59 11.72
N SER A 105 -18.83 19.48 11.93
CA SER A 105 -18.72 20.73 11.16
C SER A 105 -18.08 20.47 9.81
N SER A 106 -18.61 21.09 8.76
CA SER A 106 -17.97 21.15 7.43
C SER A 106 -17.02 22.35 7.30
N ASP A 107 -16.91 23.21 8.32
CA ASP A 107 -15.97 24.33 8.33
C ASP A 107 -14.54 23.86 8.65
N MET A 108 -13.89 23.41 7.58
CA MET A 108 -12.52 22.91 7.57
C MET A 108 -11.59 23.92 6.89
N GLU A 109 -10.39 24.09 7.43
CA GLU A 109 -9.29 24.81 6.78
C GLU A 109 -8.25 23.83 6.27
N TRP A 110 -7.67 24.15 5.11
CA TRP A 110 -6.59 23.39 4.50
C TRP A 110 -5.25 23.98 4.88
N ARG A 111 -4.33 23.15 5.36
CA ARG A 111 -2.97 23.54 5.76
C ARG A 111 -1.96 22.61 5.10
N GLU A 112 -0.82 23.17 4.70
CA GLU A 112 0.30 22.38 4.19
C GLU A 112 0.95 21.61 5.35
N VAL A 113 1.35 20.38 5.09
CA VAL A 113 2.06 19.53 6.04
C VAL A 113 3.49 20.05 6.18
N THR A 114 3.92 20.28 7.41
CA THR A 114 5.32 20.55 7.74
C THR A 114 6.15 19.32 7.38
N PRO A 115 7.18 19.43 6.52
CA PRO A 115 7.85 18.25 5.98
C PRO A 115 8.68 17.48 7.01
N GLU A 116 8.95 18.04 8.17
CA GLU A 116 9.70 17.42 9.26
C GLU A 116 8.83 16.50 10.12
N GLY A 117 9.39 15.33 10.47
CA GLY A 117 8.78 14.41 11.41
C GLY A 117 9.78 13.47 12.08
N GLU A 118 9.27 12.61 12.93
CA GLU A 118 10.05 11.63 13.70
C GLU A 118 9.51 10.21 13.47
N LEU A 119 10.40 9.27 13.14
CA LEU A 119 10.03 7.88 12.90
C LEU A 119 9.57 7.22 14.20
N LEU A 120 8.30 6.80 14.27
CA LEU A 120 7.77 6.08 15.43
C LEU A 120 8.07 4.59 15.33
N THR A 121 7.81 3.99 14.17
CA THR A 121 8.02 2.56 13.93
C THR A 121 8.07 2.29 12.43
N TRP A 122 8.59 1.13 12.05
CA TRP A 122 8.72 0.70 10.65
C TRP A 122 8.70 -0.82 10.52
N THR A 123 8.43 -1.31 9.32
CA THR A 123 8.48 -2.73 8.95
C THR A 123 8.96 -2.91 7.51
N VAL A 124 9.55 -4.08 7.22
CA VAL A 124 9.91 -4.48 5.84
C VAL A 124 8.82 -5.35 5.26
N ILE A 125 8.31 -4.97 4.09
CA ILE A 125 7.38 -5.79 3.32
C ILE A 125 8.17 -6.69 2.39
N ASN A 126 8.30 -7.95 2.79
CA ASN A 126 8.93 -9.02 2.00
C ASN A 126 7.90 -9.83 1.18
N VAL A 127 6.74 -10.16 1.77
CA VAL A 127 5.60 -10.76 1.08
C VAL A 127 4.65 -9.67 0.58
N LYS A 128 4.50 -9.57 -0.74
CA LYS A 128 3.83 -8.44 -1.41
C LYS A 128 2.52 -8.90 -2.07
N PRO A 129 1.47 -8.06 -2.09
CA PRO A 129 0.33 -8.31 -2.96
C PRO A 129 0.78 -8.30 -4.43
N ALA A 130 0.03 -8.98 -5.29
CA ALA A 130 0.34 -9.09 -6.73
C ALA A 130 0.52 -7.72 -7.40
N SER A 131 -0.26 -6.71 -6.98
CA SER A 131 -0.16 -5.35 -7.52
C SER A 131 1.12 -4.60 -7.14
N PHE A 132 1.96 -5.13 -6.25
CA PHE A 132 3.26 -4.57 -5.85
C PHE A 132 4.41 -5.56 -6.05
N SER A 133 4.18 -6.68 -6.76
CA SER A 133 5.20 -7.73 -6.95
C SER A 133 6.40 -7.29 -7.79
N TYR A 134 6.25 -6.22 -8.57
CA TYR A 134 7.34 -5.62 -9.36
C TYR A 134 8.33 -4.81 -8.52
N HIS A 135 7.99 -4.53 -7.25
CA HIS A 135 8.90 -3.86 -6.32
C HIS A 135 9.78 -4.88 -5.58
N GLY A 136 11.04 -4.51 -5.36
CA GLY A 136 11.88 -5.17 -4.36
C GLY A 136 11.33 -5.00 -2.94
N ASP A 137 11.93 -5.65 -1.95
CA ASP A 137 11.55 -5.45 -0.55
C ASP A 137 11.60 -3.97 -0.18
N TYR A 138 10.55 -3.47 0.46
CA TYR A 138 10.40 -2.05 0.75
C TYR A 138 10.01 -1.82 2.20
N VAL A 139 10.37 -0.64 2.71
CA VAL A 139 10.06 -0.24 4.08
C VAL A 139 8.80 0.60 4.10
N VAL A 140 7.90 0.30 5.04
CA VAL A 140 6.78 1.15 5.41
C VAL A 140 6.99 1.62 6.84
N GLY A 141 6.83 2.93 7.06
CA GLY A 141 7.03 3.56 8.36
C GLY A 141 5.85 4.41 8.77
N ILE A 142 5.72 4.61 10.08
CA ILE A 142 4.80 5.59 10.67
C ILE A 142 5.65 6.72 11.24
N VAL A 143 5.44 7.93 10.73
CA VAL A 143 6.16 9.13 11.14
C VAL A 143 5.21 10.07 11.87
N ARG A 144 5.60 10.52 13.07
CA ARG A 144 4.94 11.61 13.79
C ARG A 144 5.39 12.93 13.16
N MET A 145 4.47 13.63 12.51
CA MET A 145 4.74 14.92 11.91
C MET A 145 4.78 16.02 12.96
N ALA A 146 5.52 17.10 12.69
CA ALA A 146 5.55 18.30 13.54
C ALA A 146 4.15 18.90 13.76
N ASP A 147 3.22 18.70 12.81
CA ASP A 147 1.83 19.15 12.92
C ASP A 147 0.99 18.41 13.97
N GLY A 148 1.48 17.28 14.50
CA GLY A 148 0.89 16.54 15.63
C GLY A 148 0.17 15.23 15.27
N PHE A 149 0.03 14.89 13.98
CA PHE A 149 -0.56 13.62 13.52
C PHE A 149 0.50 12.65 12.97
N ASN A 150 0.09 11.41 12.72
CA ASN A 150 0.94 10.38 12.12
C ASN A 150 0.65 10.22 10.64
N ILE A 151 1.69 10.03 9.84
CA ILE A 151 1.57 9.61 8.43
C ILE A 151 2.19 8.23 8.29
N THR A 152 1.47 7.32 7.64
CA THR A 152 2.01 6.04 7.19
C THR A 152 2.40 6.17 5.72
N ALA A 153 3.66 5.93 5.40
CA ALA A 153 4.17 5.99 4.02
C ALA A 153 5.40 5.09 3.86
N TRP A 154 5.88 4.98 2.63
CA TRP A 154 7.16 4.32 2.38
C TRP A 154 8.31 5.10 3.01
N VAL A 155 9.37 4.38 3.38
CA VAL A 155 10.62 4.97 3.85
C VAL A 155 11.75 4.57 2.90
N GLU A 156 12.40 5.57 2.32
CA GLU A 156 13.57 5.43 1.48
C GLU A 156 14.83 5.39 2.37
N ALA A 157 15.14 4.20 2.88
CA ALA A 157 16.33 3.93 3.67
C ALA A 157 16.64 2.42 3.72
N ASP A 158 17.88 2.06 4.04
CA ASP A 158 18.22 0.69 4.45
C ASP A 158 17.51 0.38 5.79
N PRO A 159 16.69 -0.69 5.88
CA PRO A 159 16.09 -1.14 7.13
C PRO A 159 17.10 -1.22 8.29
N LYS A 160 18.35 -1.63 8.02
CA LYS A 160 19.39 -1.81 9.05
C LYS A 160 19.82 -0.51 9.69
N THR A 161 19.64 0.64 9.03
CA THR A 161 20.00 1.95 9.57
C THR A 161 18.84 2.61 10.32
N LEU A 162 17.60 2.13 10.15
CA LEU A 162 16.42 2.75 10.74
C LEU A 162 16.26 2.46 12.23
N ARG A 163 15.96 3.50 13.01
CA ARG A 163 15.66 3.42 14.44
C ARG A 163 14.45 4.32 14.78
N PRO A 164 13.59 3.93 15.72
CA PRO A 164 12.62 4.85 16.29
C PRO A 164 13.31 6.12 16.81
N GLY A 165 12.66 7.27 16.67
CA GLY A 165 13.21 8.58 17.05
C GLY A 165 14.04 9.28 15.95
N MET A 166 14.34 8.61 14.83
CA MET A 166 15.07 9.25 13.73
C MET A 166 14.28 10.39 13.11
N LYS A 167 14.98 11.49 12.78
CA LYS A 167 14.39 12.61 12.04
C LYS A 167 14.17 12.22 10.59
N MET A 168 12.96 12.44 10.12
CA MET A 168 12.49 12.09 8.79
C MET A 168 12.04 13.34 8.07
N ARG A 169 12.22 13.37 6.75
CA ARG A 169 11.71 14.39 5.86
C ARG A 169 10.71 13.78 4.89
N LEU A 170 9.52 14.37 4.84
CA LEU A 170 8.50 14.10 3.83
C LEU A 170 9.00 14.60 2.47
N VAL A 171 8.79 13.76 1.46
CA VAL A 171 9.05 14.07 0.05
C VAL A 171 7.77 13.80 -0.73
N VAL A 172 7.42 14.70 -1.64
CA VAL A 172 6.30 14.55 -2.58
C VAL A 172 6.88 14.56 -3.99
N GLY A 173 6.47 13.62 -4.81
CA GLY A 173 6.95 13.53 -6.19
C GLY A 173 6.69 12.17 -6.83
N ARG A 174 7.41 11.89 -7.90
CA ARG A 174 7.41 10.55 -8.53
C ARG A 174 8.52 9.73 -7.90
N ARG A 175 8.14 8.64 -7.23
CA ARG A 175 9.11 7.69 -6.70
C ARG A 175 9.73 6.89 -7.86
N PRO A 176 11.03 6.56 -7.82
CA PRO A 176 11.65 5.70 -8.82
C PRO A 176 10.86 4.38 -8.99
N GLY A 177 10.62 3.99 -10.25
CA GLY A 177 9.83 2.79 -10.58
C GLY A 177 8.31 2.99 -10.59
N GLU A 178 7.80 4.19 -10.30
CA GLU A 178 6.37 4.52 -10.37
C GLU A 178 6.10 5.69 -11.30
N ASN A 179 5.01 5.60 -12.07
CA ASN A 179 4.60 6.62 -13.06
C ASN A 179 3.56 7.62 -12.51
N TYR A 180 3.24 7.55 -11.22
CA TYR A 180 2.29 8.45 -10.56
C TYR A 180 2.94 9.20 -9.41
N ILE A 181 2.31 10.30 -9.01
CA ILE A 181 2.79 11.14 -7.90
C ILE A 181 2.35 10.51 -6.58
N THR A 182 3.26 10.48 -5.63
CA THR A 182 3.04 9.96 -4.28
C THR A 182 3.88 10.75 -3.27
N TYR A 183 3.86 10.32 -2.02
CA TYR A 183 4.71 10.84 -0.97
C TYR A 183 5.37 9.71 -0.18
N TRP A 184 6.57 9.97 0.33
CA TRP A 184 7.36 9.03 1.13
C TRP A 184 8.28 9.80 2.07
N PHE A 185 8.98 9.08 2.93
CA PHE A 185 9.93 9.64 3.87
C PHE A 185 11.37 9.24 3.53
N ARG A 186 12.31 10.14 3.82
CA ARG A 186 13.74 9.86 3.86
C ARG A 186 14.33 10.31 5.20
N PRO A 187 15.33 9.62 5.76
CA PRO A 187 16.07 10.14 6.92
C PRO A 187 16.67 11.53 6.63
N GLN A 188 16.62 12.42 7.62
CA GLN A 188 17.44 13.62 7.62
C GLN A 188 18.82 13.22 8.16
N ILE A 189 19.84 13.29 7.29
CA ILE A 189 21.25 13.14 7.65
C ILE A 189 21.71 14.42 8.35
#